data_AF-A0A923AJF4-F1
#
_entry.id   AF-A0A923AJF4-F1
#
_cell.length_a   1.000
_cell.length_b   1.000
_cell.length_c   1.000
_cell.angle_alpha   90.00
_cell.angle_beta   90.00
_cell.angle_gamma   90.00
#
_symmetry.space_group_name_H-M   'P 1'
#
loop_
_entity.id
_entity.type
_entity.pdbx_description
1 polymer ?
#
loop_
_entity_poly.entity_id
_entity_poly.type
_entity_poly.pdbx_seq_one_letter_code
_entity_poly.pdbx_strand_id
1 'polypeptide(L)'
;MTAQRPETAVTFNEWLERLAALLPGDSPNAATPREQAAILDLARVAAHTSERIAAPISAFLVGVAYASLPPDKRAEQIGELVRTLEQESLA
;
A
#
# COMPACT_ATOMS: atom_id res chain seq x y z
N MET A 1 19.90 -9.13 17.75
CA MET A 1 19.21 -10.18 16.98
C MET A 1 19.12 -9.74 15.52
N THR A 2 20.01 -10.23 14.68
CA THR A 2 19.91 -10.07 13.21
C THR A 2 18.83 -11.03 12.72
N ALA A 3 17.69 -10.49 12.27
CA ALA A 3 16.65 -11.32 11.66
C ALA A 3 17.21 -11.94 10.37
N GLN A 4 17.38 -13.26 10.39
CA GLN A 4 17.83 -14.02 9.23
C GLN A 4 16.68 -14.03 8.22
N ARG A 5 16.89 -13.40 7.06
CA ARG A 5 15.91 -13.43 5.97
C ARG A 5 15.79 -14.89 5.53
N PRO A 6 14.59 -15.50 5.51
CA PRO A 6 14.46 -16.89 5.12
C PRO A 6 15.02 -17.08 3.70
N GLU A 7 15.77 -18.16 3.46
CA GLU A 7 16.41 -18.49 2.16
C GLU A 7 15.43 -18.55 0.98
N THR A 8 14.13 -18.51 1.25
CA THR A 8 13.00 -18.60 0.31
C THR A 8 12.21 -17.29 0.14
N ALA A 9 12.66 -16.17 0.71
CA ALA A 9 11.99 -14.89 0.55
C ALA A 9 12.10 -14.40 -0.91
N VAL A 10 10.98 -14.43 -1.63
CA VAL A 10 10.88 -13.81 -2.96
C VAL A 10 11.00 -12.29 -2.87
N THR A 11 11.51 -11.67 -3.93
CA THR A 11 11.55 -10.21 -4.06
C THR A 11 10.13 -9.64 -4.13
N PHE A 12 10.02 -8.32 -3.92
CA PHE A 12 8.74 -7.62 -3.99
C PHE A 12 8.04 -7.79 -5.35
N ASN A 13 8.78 -7.65 -6.45
CA ASN A 13 8.22 -7.80 -7.80
C ASN A 13 7.79 -9.25 -8.06
N GLU A 14 8.62 -10.23 -7.73
CA GLU A 14 8.28 -11.66 -7.86
C GLU A 14 7.05 -12.02 -7.01
N TRP A 15 6.90 -11.43 -5.83
CA TRP A 15 5.71 -11.60 -5.01
C TRP A 15 4.46 -11.05 -5.69
N LEU A 16 4.52 -9.83 -6.22
CA LEU A 16 3.39 -9.21 -6.92
C LEU A 16 3.01 -9.97 -8.20
N GLU A 17 4.00 -10.46 -8.95
CA GLU A 17 3.78 -11.32 -10.12
C GLU A 17 3.05 -12.60 -9.75
N ARG A 18 3.50 -13.29 -8.69
CA ARG A 18 2.84 -14.49 -8.17
C ARG A 18 1.41 -14.21 -7.70
N LEU A 19 1.19 -13.08 -7.03
CA LEU A 19 -0.14 -12.68 -6.59
C LEU A 19 -1.06 -12.40 -7.78
N ALA A 20 -0.59 -11.65 -8.78
CA ALA A 20 -1.35 -11.35 -9.98
C ALA A 20 -1.77 -12.60 -10.74
N ALA A 21 -0.90 -13.62 -10.82
CA ALA A 21 -1.20 -14.91 -11.45
C ALA A 21 -2.30 -15.71 -10.74
N LEU A 22 -2.57 -15.44 -9.46
CA LEU A 22 -3.60 -16.14 -8.66
C LEU A 22 -4.93 -15.40 -8.62
N LEU A 23 -4.95 -14.11 -8.95
CA LEU A 23 -6.16 -13.29 -8.90
C LEU A 23 -6.95 -13.46 -10.22
N PRO A 24 -8.28 -13.64 -10.15
CA PRO A 24 -9.11 -13.72 -11.35
C PRO A 24 -9.24 -12.35 -12.04
N GLY A 25 -9.18 -12.34 -13.37
CA GLY A 25 -9.39 -11.17 -14.23
C GLY A 25 -8.11 -10.66 -14.90
N ASP A 26 -8.26 -9.70 -15.83
CA ASP A 26 -7.15 -8.86 -16.24
C ASP A 26 -6.73 -8.07 -15.00
N SER A 27 -5.76 -8.60 -14.24
CA SER A 27 -5.24 -7.95 -13.05
C SER A 27 -4.90 -6.52 -13.47
N PRO A 28 -5.67 -5.50 -13.05
CA PRO A 28 -5.50 -4.18 -13.62
C PRO A 28 -4.11 -3.75 -13.20
N ASN A 29 -3.21 -3.65 -14.18
CA ASN A 29 -1.86 -3.13 -14.11
C ASN A 29 -1.37 -2.91 -12.69
N ALA A 30 -0.45 -3.77 -12.23
CA ALA A 30 0.27 -3.63 -10.97
C ALA A 30 0.41 -2.14 -10.61
N ALA A 31 -0.06 -1.77 -9.40
CA ALA A 31 -0.06 -0.39 -8.93
C ALA A 31 1.18 0.34 -9.42
N THR A 32 1.03 1.48 -10.07
CA THR A 32 2.17 2.23 -10.61
C THR A 32 3.17 2.51 -9.49
N PRO A 33 4.47 2.75 -9.78
CA PRO A 33 5.46 3.05 -8.74
C PRO A 33 5.03 4.20 -7.82
N ARG A 34 4.27 5.18 -8.34
CA ARG A 34 3.73 6.30 -7.58
C ARG A 34 2.61 5.87 -6.63
N GLU A 35 1.72 4.98 -7.06
CA GLU A 35 0.68 4.40 -6.20
C GLU A 35 1.29 3.52 -5.12
N GLN A 36 2.29 2.70 -5.46
CA GLN A 36 3.01 1.88 -4.48
C GLN A 36 3.64 2.75 -3.39
N ALA A 37 4.35 3.82 -3.77
CA ALA A 37 4.93 4.76 -2.81
C ALA A 37 3.86 5.37 -1.89
N ALA A 38 2.75 5.86 -2.46
CA ALA A 38 1.67 6.47 -1.67
C ALA A 38 1.00 5.47 -0.71
N ILE A 39 0.78 4.22 -1.13
CA ILE A 39 0.22 3.15 -0.28
C ILE A 39 1.19 2.78 0.85
N LEU A 40 2.48 2.70 0.56
CA LEU A 40 3.51 2.39 1.55
C LEU A 40 3.65 3.53 2.58
N ASP A 41 3.51 4.78 2.15
CA ASP A 41 3.47 5.94 3.05
C ASP A 41 2.23 5.91 3.95
N LEU A 42 1.06 5.59 3.41
CA LEU A 42 -0.15 5.39 4.23
C LEU A 42 0.03 4.28 5.25
N ALA A 43 0.57 3.13 4.84
CA ALA A 43 0.85 2.01 5.74
C ALA A 43 1.85 2.40 6.83
N ARG A 44 2.86 3.20 6.49
CA ARG A 44 3.83 3.77 7.44
C ARG A 44 3.14 4.66 8.47
N VAL A 45 2.29 5.59 8.03
CA VAL A 45 1.55 6.48 8.95
C VAL A 45 0.68 5.64 9.90
N ALA A 46 -0.17 4.77 9.36
CA ALA A 46 -1.06 3.93 10.17
C ALA A 46 -0.31 3.04 11.17
N ALA A 47 0.86 2.48 10.79
CA ALA A 47 1.67 1.65 11.68
C ALA A 47 2.36 2.44 12.81
N HIS A 48 2.57 3.75 12.64
CA HIS A 48 3.18 4.62 13.65
C HIS A 48 2.14 5.28 14.57
N THR A 49 0.97 5.60 14.04
CA THR A 49 -0.07 6.36 14.75
C THR A 49 -1.12 5.46 15.41
N SER A 50 -1.15 4.18 15.04
CA SER A 50 -2.08 3.18 15.55
C SER A 50 -1.36 1.86 15.86
N GLU A 51 -2.13 0.81 16.13
CA GLU A 51 -1.60 -0.55 16.20
C GLU A 51 -1.14 -1.01 14.81
N ARG A 52 -0.10 -1.85 14.76
CA ARG A 52 0.50 -2.32 13.49
C ARG A 52 -0.51 -3.02 12.57
N ILE A 53 -1.59 -3.57 13.12
CA ILE A 53 -2.69 -4.19 12.37
C ILE A 53 -3.48 -3.18 11.50
N ALA A 54 -3.43 -1.89 11.82
CA ALA A 54 -4.14 -0.85 11.08
C ALA A 54 -3.55 -0.62 9.67
N ALA A 55 -2.25 -0.82 9.49
CA ALA A 55 -1.56 -0.61 8.22
C ALA A 55 -2.12 -1.45 7.05
N PRO A 56 -2.20 -2.79 7.13
CA PRO A 56 -2.76 -3.59 6.04
C PRO A 56 -4.25 -3.32 5.79
N ILE A 57 -5.02 -3.03 6.84
CA ILE A 57 -6.45 -2.70 6.71
C ILE A 57 -6.63 -1.35 6.02
N SER A 58 -5.83 -0.34 6.36
CA SER A 58 -5.86 0.99 5.73
C SER A 58 -5.50 0.91 4.25
N ALA A 59 -4.46 0.15 3.90
CA ALA A 59 -4.08 -0.08 2.50
C ALA A 59 -5.20 -0.74 1.70
N PHE A 60 -5.88 -1.75 2.27
CA PHE A 60 -7.03 -2.40 1.63
C PHE A 60 -8.21 -1.43 1.44
N LEU A 61 -8.62 -0.72 2.49
CA LEU A 61 -9.77 0.19 2.46
C LEU A 61 -9.58 1.32 1.44
N VAL A 62 -8.38 1.88 1.35
CA VAL A 62 -8.04 2.90 0.36
C VAL A 62 -8.09 2.33 -1.07
N GLY A 63 -7.59 1.11 -1.27
CA GLY A 63 -7.73 0.42 -2.55
C GLY A 63 -9.19 0.25 -2.99
N VAL A 64 -10.09 -0.10 -2.04
CA VAL A 64 -11.54 -0.19 -2.30
C VAL A 64 -12.15 1.18 -2.57
N ALA A 65 -11.86 2.18 -1.74
CA ALA A 65 -12.46 3.52 -1.82
C ALA A 65 -12.09 4.25 -3.13
N TYR A 66 -10.88 4.05 -3.63
CA TYR A 66 -10.37 4.75 -4.81
C TYR A 66 -10.32 3.89 -6.07
N ALA A 67 -10.92 2.69 -6.06
CA ALA A 67 -10.86 1.73 -7.17
C ALA A 67 -11.36 2.31 -8.51
N SER A 68 -12.34 3.22 -8.48
CA SER A 68 -12.92 3.83 -9.68
C SER A 68 -12.12 5.02 -10.24
N LEU A 69 -11.11 5.51 -9.51
CA LEU A 69 -10.30 6.65 -9.95
C LEU A 69 -9.22 6.20 -10.95
N PRO A 70 -8.84 7.06 -11.91
CA PRO A 70 -7.66 6.84 -12.74
C PRO A 70 -6.36 6.71 -11.90
N PRO A 71 -5.33 5.97 -12.36
CA PRO A 71 -4.10 5.72 -11.59
C PRO A 71 -3.44 6.98 -11.01
N ASP A 72 -3.26 8.03 -11.83
CA ASP A 72 -2.65 9.28 -11.36
C ASP A 72 -3.47 9.97 -10.26
N LYS A 73 -4.80 9.86 -10.35
CA LYS A 73 -5.72 10.40 -9.34
C LYS A 73 -5.73 9.57 -8.07
N ARG A 74 -5.57 8.25 -8.16
CA ARG A 74 -5.40 7.41 -6.96
C ARG A 74 -4.17 7.84 -6.17
N ALA A 75 -3.01 7.91 -6.81
CA ALA A 75 -1.78 8.31 -6.13
C ALA A 75 -1.87 9.71 -5.52
N GLU A 76 -2.47 10.67 -6.22
CA GLU A 76 -2.71 12.03 -5.71
C GLU A 76 -3.59 12.03 -4.46
N GLN A 77 -4.75 11.35 -4.50
CA GLN A 77 -5.70 11.31 -3.39
C GLN A 77 -5.11 10.58 -2.16
N ILE A 78 -4.36 9.49 -2.36
CA ILE A 78 -3.68 8.79 -1.27
C ILE A 78 -2.64 9.71 -0.63
N GLY A 79 -1.88 10.47 -1.45
CA GLY A 79 -0.91 11.43 -0.95
C GLY A 79 -1.53 12.55 -0.12
N GLU A 80 -2.70 13.07 -0.51
CA GLU A 80 -3.44 14.05 0.31
C GLU A 80 -3.96 13.46 1.62
N LEU A 81 -4.44 12.21 1.58
CA LEU A 81 -4.88 11.50 2.78
C LEU A 81 -3.73 11.32 3.78
N VAL A 82 -2.55 10.91 3.29
CA VAL A 82 -1.32 10.80 4.10
C VAL A 82 -0.99 12.12 4.78
N ARG A 83 -0.98 13.24 4.03
CA ARG A 83 -0.71 14.57 4.59
C ARG A 83 -1.70 14.96 5.69
N THR A 84 -2.98 14.71 5.47
CA THR A 84 -4.03 15.00 6.45
C THR A 84 -3.81 14.21 7.74
N LEU A 85 -3.57 12.91 7.65
CA LEU A 85 -3.36 12.04 8.80
C LEU A 85 -2.07 12.36 9.57
N GLU A 86 -1.00 12.73 8.86
CA GLU A 86 0.24 13.18 9.51
C GLU A 86 0.04 14.48 10.29
N GLN A 87 -0.77 15.42 9.76
CA GLN A 87 -1.10 16.66 10.46
C GLN A 87 -1.96 16.42 11.71
N GLU A 88 -2.98 15.55 11.61
CA GLU A 88 -3.83 15.19 12.75
C GLU A 88 -3.05 14.46 13.85
N SER A 89 -2.03 13.68 13.48
CA SER A 89 -1.19 12.96 14.44
C SER A 89 -0.17 13.85 15.16
N LEU A 90 0.02 15.09 14.69
CA LEU A 90 0.89 16.10 15.29
C LEU A 90 0.11 17.12 16.14
N ALA A 91 -1.22 17.07 16.12
CA ALA A 91 -2.13 17.95 16.85
C ALA A 91 -2.52 17.35 18.21
#